data_AF-A0A1E3NLP0-F1
#
_entry.id   AF-A0A1E3NLP0-F1
#
_cell.length_a   1.000
_cell.length_b   1.000
_cell.length_c   1.000
_cell.angle_alpha   90.00
_cell.angle_beta   90.00
_cell.angle_gamma   90.00
#
_symmetry.space_group_name_H-M   'P 1'
#
loop_
_entity.id
_entity.type
_entity.pdbx_description
1 polymer ?
#
loop_
_entity_poly.entity_id
_entity_poly.type
_entity_poly.pdbx_seq_one_letter_code
_entity_poly.pdbx_strand_id
1 'polypeptide(L)'
;MAHSLRSKSKLKSKKTKTSNPDSDYFKAAHERTERLALKLKENTAKQAAAGAAAGASKDDSKMDADEEPAKVNTHGWRKSRAANYKKKKASKKNKSLKF
;
A
#
# COMPACT_ATOMS: atom_id res chain seq x y z
N MET A 1 40.09 -24.02 -13.21
CA MET A 1 39.86 -22.70 -12.57
C MET A 1 38.39 -22.59 -12.16
N ALA A 2 38.12 -22.19 -10.93
CA ALA A 2 36.74 -21.95 -10.49
C ALA A 2 36.17 -20.66 -11.08
N HIS A 3 34.86 -20.61 -11.33
CA HIS A 3 34.20 -19.38 -11.77
C HIS A 3 33.75 -18.54 -10.57
N SER A 4 33.92 -17.23 -10.65
CA SER A 4 33.34 -16.29 -9.69
C SER A 4 31.81 -16.38 -9.67
N LEU A 5 31.19 -16.12 -8.52
CA LEU A 5 29.74 -16.06 -8.35
C LEU A 5 29.07 -15.09 -9.35
N ARG A 6 29.75 -13.99 -9.66
CA ARG A 6 29.32 -12.96 -10.61
C ARG A 6 29.72 -13.24 -12.07
N SER A 7 30.20 -14.45 -12.38
CA SER A 7 30.55 -14.82 -13.75
C SER A 7 29.33 -14.79 -14.65
N LYS A 8 29.41 -14.00 -15.74
CA LYS A 8 28.31 -13.82 -16.70
C LYS A 8 27.81 -15.13 -17.30
N SER A 9 28.72 -16.08 -17.60
CA SER A 9 28.35 -17.38 -18.15
C SER A 9 27.48 -18.19 -17.17
N LYS A 10 27.90 -18.27 -15.89
CA LYS A 10 27.13 -18.96 -14.85
C LYS A 10 25.81 -18.26 -14.56
N LEU A 11 25.78 -16.93 -14.52
CA LEU A 11 24.55 -16.16 -14.35
C LEU A 11 23.54 -16.40 -15.48
N LYS A 12 23.99 -16.44 -16.75
CA LYS A 12 23.14 -16.78 -17.90
C LYS A 12 22.53 -18.17 -17.75
N SER A 13 23.32 -19.17 -17.36
CA SER A 13 22.82 -20.54 -17.13
C SER A 13 21.84 -20.65 -15.95
N LYS A 14 22.02 -19.83 -14.90
CA LYS A 14 21.05 -19.75 -13.80
C LYS A 14 19.75 -19.14 -14.28
N LYS A 15 19.82 -18.05 -15.05
CA LYS A 15 18.63 -17.39 -15.62
C LYS A 15 17.80 -18.36 -16.44
N THR A 16 18.40 -19.11 -17.36
CA THR A 16 17.66 -20.10 -18.17
C THR A 16 17.01 -21.17 -17.30
N LYS A 17 17.67 -21.65 -16.25
CA LYS A 17 17.10 -22.60 -15.29
C LYS A 17 15.95 -22.04 -14.45
N THR A 18 15.90 -20.74 -14.21
CA THR A 18 14.84 -20.14 -13.38
C THR A 18 13.69 -19.56 -14.18
N SER A 19 13.92 -19.18 -15.45
CA SER A 19 12.93 -18.51 -16.30
C SER A 19 12.26 -19.44 -17.30
N ASN A 20 12.80 -20.64 -17.54
CA ASN A 20 12.19 -21.60 -18.47
C ASN A 20 10.93 -22.21 -17.82
N PRO A 21 9.75 -22.12 -18.44
CA PRO A 21 8.52 -22.74 -17.93
C PRO A 21 8.63 -24.23 -17.64
N ASP A 22 9.46 -24.96 -18.41
CA ASP A 22 9.62 -26.40 -18.26
C ASP A 22 10.57 -26.79 -17.12
N SER A 23 11.31 -25.83 -16.55
CA SER A 23 12.25 -26.08 -15.47
C SER A 23 11.55 -26.34 -14.13
N ASP A 24 12.12 -27.24 -13.34
CA ASP A 24 11.60 -27.56 -12.00
C ASP A 24 11.60 -26.34 -11.07
N TYR A 25 12.59 -25.45 -11.21
CA TYR A 25 12.67 -24.21 -10.42
C TYR A 25 11.49 -23.27 -10.70
N PHE A 26 11.14 -23.10 -11.98
CA PHE A 26 10.01 -22.26 -12.36
C PHE A 26 8.69 -22.87 -11.89
N LYS A 27 8.48 -24.18 -12.14
CA LYS A 27 7.28 -24.91 -11.72
C LYS A 27 7.06 -24.84 -10.21
N ALA A 28 8.08 -25.15 -9.42
CA ALA A 28 7.99 -25.11 -7.96
C ALA A 28 7.71 -23.70 -7.41
N ALA A 29 8.26 -22.65 -8.05
CA ALA A 29 7.97 -21.28 -7.69
C ALA A 29 6.52 -20.91 -8.03
N HIS A 30 6.07 -21.26 -9.23
CA HIS A 30 4.72 -20.99 -9.71
C HIS A 30 3.65 -21.68 -8.86
N GLU A 31 3.78 -22.99 -8.62
CA GLU A 31 2.86 -23.76 -7.78
C GLU A 31 2.74 -23.17 -6.37
N ARG A 32 3.85 -22.69 -5.80
CA ARG A 32 3.83 -22.02 -4.50
C ARG A 32 3.05 -20.71 -4.56
N THR A 33 3.25 -19.91 -5.59
CA THR A 33 2.51 -18.64 -5.75
C THR A 33 1.02 -18.86 -5.91
N GLU A 34 0.61 -19.86 -6.69
CA GLU A 34 -0.80 -20.24 -6.84
C GLU A 34 -1.41 -20.70 -5.52
N ARG A 35 -0.71 -21.58 -4.80
CA ARG A 35 -1.17 -22.04 -3.47
C ARG A 35 -1.34 -20.90 -2.48
N LEU A 36 -0.43 -19.93 -2.47
CA LEU A 36 -0.54 -18.76 -1.60
C LEU A 36 -1.71 -17.86 -2.01
N ALA A 37 -1.90 -17.63 -3.31
CA ALA A 37 -3.02 -16.84 -3.81
C ALA A 37 -4.38 -17.46 -3.44
N LEU A 38 -4.50 -18.79 -3.54
CA LEU A 38 -5.70 -19.51 -3.12
C LEU A 38 -5.95 -19.36 -1.62
N LYS A 39 -4.93 -19.60 -0.78
CA LYS A 39 -5.04 -19.41 0.67
C LYS A 39 -5.41 -17.98 1.07
N LEU A 40 -4.88 -16.98 0.38
CA LEU A 40 -5.23 -15.58 0.61
C LEU A 40 -6.69 -15.31 0.28
N LYS A 41 -7.17 -15.75 -0.89
CA LYS A 41 -8.58 -15.62 -1.28
C LYS A 41 -9.50 -16.29 -0.27
N GLU A 42 -9.21 -17.54 0.09
CA GLU A 42 -9.99 -18.28 1.09
C GLU A 42 -10.01 -17.57 2.46
N ASN A 43 -8.89 -17.05 2.91
CA ASN A 43 -8.82 -16.35 4.20
C ASN A 43 -9.62 -15.04 4.15
N THR A 44 -9.51 -14.26 3.07
CA THR A 44 -10.32 -13.03 2.90
C THR A 44 -11.82 -13.33 2.86
N ALA A 45 -12.23 -14.42 2.20
CA ALA A 45 -13.63 -14.85 2.19
C ALA A 45 -14.11 -15.31 3.57
N LYS A 46 -13.28 -16.06 4.31
CA LYS A 46 -13.56 -16.48 5.69
C LYS A 46 -13.67 -15.28 6.63
N GLN A 47 -12.81 -14.28 6.51
CA GLN A 47 -12.88 -13.05 7.31
C GLN A 47 -14.12 -12.23 6.98
N ALA A 48 -14.48 -12.11 5.69
CA ALA A 48 -15.71 -11.44 5.29
C ALA A 48 -16.96 -12.17 5.82
N ALA A 49 -16.98 -13.50 5.71
CA ALA A 49 -18.07 -14.33 6.22
C ALA A 49 -18.15 -14.32 7.76
N ALA A 50 -17.01 -14.36 8.46
CA ALA A 50 -16.96 -14.26 9.90
C ALA A 50 -17.38 -12.86 10.39
N GLY A 51 -16.98 -11.80 9.69
CA GLY A 51 -17.45 -10.43 9.95
C GLY A 51 -18.93 -10.22 9.65
N ALA A 52 -19.52 -11.02 8.77
CA ALA A 52 -20.96 -11.00 8.48
C ALA A 52 -21.78 -11.90 9.43
N ALA A 53 -21.22 -13.03 9.88
CA ALA A 53 -21.86 -13.96 10.81
C ALA A 53 -21.77 -13.50 12.27
N ALA A 54 -20.72 -12.77 12.64
CA ALA A 54 -20.62 -12.05 13.90
C ALA A 54 -21.39 -10.72 13.82
N GLY A 55 -22.70 -10.78 13.55
CA GLY A 55 -23.55 -9.60 13.63
C GLY A 55 -23.32 -8.88 14.96
N ALA A 56 -22.75 -7.66 14.88
CA ALA A 56 -22.48 -6.70 15.96
C ALA A 56 -21.23 -6.93 16.84
N SER A 57 -20.05 -6.57 16.33
CA SER A 57 -19.04 -5.81 17.11
C SER A 57 -18.00 -5.23 16.15
N LYS A 58 -18.38 -4.13 15.49
CA LYS A 58 -17.43 -3.21 14.87
C LYS A 58 -17.92 -1.76 15.05
N ASP A 59 -18.23 -1.41 16.29
CA ASP A 59 -17.44 -0.39 16.99
C ASP A 59 -16.23 -1.17 17.53
N ASP A 60 -14.96 -0.90 17.22
CA ASP A 60 -14.25 0.38 17.32
C ASP A 60 -13.19 0.52 16.21
N SER A 61 -13.62 0.84 14.98
CA SER A 61 -12.75 1.41 13.93
C SER A 61 -13.50 1.73 12.63
N LYS A 62 -14.84 1.77 12.69
CA LYS A 62 -15.50 2.92 12.10
C LYS A 62 -15.05 4.10 12.95
N MET A 63 -14.28 5.02 12.38
CA MET A 63 -14.06 6.31 13.04
C MET A 63 -15.42 6.79 13.53
N ASP A 64 -15.57 7.01 14.82
CA ASP A 64 -16.68 7.75 15.40
C ASP A 64 -16.85 9.01 14.56
N ALA A 65 -17.89 8.99 13.73
CA ALA A 65 -18.43 10.17 13.12
C ALA A 65 -19.61 10.60 13.97
N ASP A 66 -19.43 10.64 15.30
CA ASP A 66 -20.42 11.25 16.18
C ASP A 66 -20.23 12.76 16.14
N GLU A 67 -21.13 13.35 15.34
CA GLU A 67 -22.01 14.44 15.80
C GLU A 67 -21.30 15.68 16.35
N GLU A 68 -20.58 16.35 15.46
CA GLU A 68 -21.23 17.47 14.78
C GLU A 68 -20.95 17.27 13.29
N PRO A 69 -21.93 17.44 12.38
CA PRO A 69 -21.61 17.62 10.97
C PRO A 69 -20.92 18.98 10.88
N ALA A 70 -19.62 19.04 11.24
CA ALA A 70 -18.82 20.26 11.20
C ALA A 70 -19.02 20.80 9.80
N LYS A 71 -19.87 21.83 9.67
CA LYS A 71 -20.51 22.22 8.42
C LYS A 71 -19.40 22.32 7.40
N VAL A 72 -19.26 21.26 6.61
CA VAL A 72 -18.22 21.17 5.60
C VAL A 72 -18.76 22.14 4.59
N ASN A 73 -18.34 23.39 4.72
CA ASN A 73 -18.75 24.43 3.81
C ASN A 73 -18.04 24.08 2.51
N THR A 74 -18.71 23.25 1.71
CA THR A 74 -18.24 22.64 0.46
C THR A 74 -17.93 23.69 -0.60
N HIS A 75 -18.16 24.96 -0.29
CA HIS A 75 -17.75 26.13 -1.05
C HIS A 75 -16.23 26.37 -1.06
N GLY A 76 -15.45 25.61 -0.28
CA GLY A 76 -13.98 25.65 -0.30
C GLY A 76 -13.34 24.41 -0.92
N TRP A 77 -12.36 24.60 -1.81
CA TRP A 77 -11.63 23.51 -2.47
C TRP A 77 -10.88 22.65 -1.42
N ARG A 78 -10.91 21.31 -1.59
CA ARG A 78 -10.36 20.27 -0.69
C ARG A 78 -8.86 20.38 -0.31
N LYS A 79 -8.17 21.46 -0.68
CA LYS A 79 -6.75 21.75 -0.38
C LYS A 79 -6.50 23.13 0.23
N SER A 80 -7.53 23.79 0.78
CA SER A 80 -7.45 25.18 1.27
C SER A 80 -6.46 25.38 2.43
N ARG A 81 -6.27 24.38 3.31
CA ARG A 81 -5.37 24.49 4.47
C ARG A 81 -3.90 24.70 4.07
N ALA A 82 -3.39 23.97 3.07
CA ALA A 82 -2.00 24.10 2.63
C ALA A 82 -1.75 25.45 1.92
N ALA A 83 -2.70 25.90 1.09
CA ALA A 83 -2.62 27.19 0.41
C ALA A 83 -2.71 28.38 1.40
N ASN A 84 -3.61 28.30 2.38
CA ASN A 84 -3.77 29.32 3.41
C ASN A 84 -2.57 29.39 4.36
N TYR A 85 -1.97 28.24 4.71
CA TYR A 85 -0.75 28.18 5.50
C TYR A 85 0.45 28.79 4.75
N LYS A 86 0.60 28.49 3.45
CA LYS A 86 1.67 29.08 2.61
C LYS A 86 1.52 30.61 2.50
N LYS A 87 0.31 31.13 2.28
CA LYS A 87 0.02 32.59 2.28
C LYS A 87 0.33 33.24 3.64
N LYS A 88 -0.13 32.67 4.75
CA LYS A 88 0.11 33.22 6.10
C LYS A 88 1.59 33.15 6.54
N LYS A 89 2.35 32.15 6.08
CA LYS A 89 3.77 32.03 6.39
C LYS A 89 4.62 33.00 5.57
N ALA A 90 4.25 33.27 4.31
CA ALA A 90 4.91 34.27 3.47
C ALA A 90 4.72 35.71 4.01
N SER A 91 3.52 36.07 4.50
CA SER A 91 3.25 37.43 5.01
C SER A 91 3.92 37.77 6.35
N LYS A 92 4.38 36.76 7.11
CA LYS A 92 5.12 36.98 8.37
C LYS A 92 6.60 37.32 8.19
N LYS A 93 7.17 37.16 6.99
CA LYS A 93 8.60 37.41 6.72
C LYS A 93 8.96 38.89 6.58
N ASN A 94 7.99 39.78 6.31
CA ASN A 94 8.23 41.21 6.11
C ASN A 94 7.72 42.06 7.30
N LYS A 95 7.98 41.60 8.53
CA LYS A 95 7.65 42.36 9.76
C LYS A 95 8.80 43.21 10.29
N SER A 96 9.83 43.48 9.48
CA SER A 96 11.00 44.28 9.88
C SER A 96 11.12 45.63 9.17
N LEU A 97 10.00 46.21 8.74
CA LEU A 97 9.93 47.65 8.49
C LEU A 97 8.74 48.17 9.30
N LYS A 98 9.03 48.51 10.56
CA LYS A 98 8.23 49.46 11.32
C LYS A 98 8.73 50.84 10.92
N PHE A 99 7.83 51.59 10.30
CA PHE A 99 7.98 52.97 9.79
C PHE A 99 8.92 53.13 8.60
#